data_AF-A0A1J0RA55-F1
#
_entry.id   AF-A0A1J0RA55-F1
#
_cell.length_a   1.000
_cell.length_b   1.000
_cell.length_c   1.000
_cell.angle_alpha   90.00
_cell.angle_beta   90.00
_cell.angle_gamma   90.00
#
_symmetry.space_group_name_H-M   'P 1'
#
loop_
_entity.id
_entity.type
_entity.pdbx_description
1 polymer ?
#
loop_
_entity_poly.entity_id
_entity_poly.type
_entity_poly.pdbx_seq_one_letter_code
_entity_poly.pdbx_strand_id
1 'polypeptide(L)'
;MLAKVTAIMLVLTQFDISTAVTTGDNEATLRGLCPLLQLADMPIAFDPAVAPPLTEPLHLYRLNMSLSPLAWKQRFKPEGDGGTKLAAKLPNELQDDEWKQKWKIWAEPALYLETEKNAETLQALYGIRTATQEQLNEIRHEINKLTDTAYEIYTTAAAATTGKPKEDAELARLLADAVYGQGKSAADNLDQNALTGASTWNYAAVCADGADNKGAKKLATAILCTCGVANAASAKIPCGAAGETEPKWEADNIPQQPK
;
A
#
# COMPACT_ATOMS: atom_id res chain seq x y z
N MET A 1 7.58 15.08 -8.08
CA MET A 1 8.62 14.34 -7.32
C MET A 1 9.44 13.48 -8.28
N LEU A 2 10.25 14.11 -9.14
CA LEU A 2 10.98 13.43 -10.23
C LEU A 2 12.51 13.48 -10.06
N ALA A 3 13.00 13.78 -8.86
CA ALA A 3 14.40 14.16 -8.66
C ALA A 3 15.21 13.23 -7.73
N LYS A 4 14.72 12.02 -7.39
CA LYS A 4 15.40 11.15 -6.41
C LYS A 4 15.80 9.74 -6.87
N VAL A 5 15.59 9.36 -8.14
CA VAL A 5 16.03 8.03 -8.64
C VAL A 5 17.32 8.11 -9.47
N THR A 6 17.79 9.32 -9.82
CA THR A 6 18.91 9.51 -10.76
C THR A 6 20.30 9.20 -10.19
N ALA A 7 20.45 8.97 -8.88
CA ALA A 7 21.77 8.85 -8.26
C ALA A 7 22.43 7.46 -8.40
N ILE A 8 21.68 6.39 -8.70
CA ILE A 8 22.25 5.02 -8.73
C ILE A 8 22.88 4.68 -10.09
N MET A 9 22.47 5.32 -11.20
CA MET A 9 23.06 5.08 -12.53
C MET A 9 24.38 5.82 -12.80
N LEU A 10 24.72 6.88 -12.04
CA LEU A 10 25.81 7.78 -12.40
C LEU A 10 27.22 7.23 -12.08
N VAL A 11 27.32 6.09 -11.38
CA VAL A 11 28.63 5.50 -11.02
C VAL A 11 29.16 4.55 -12.11
N LEU A 12 28.33 4.14 -13.08
CA LEU A 12 28.73 3.17 -14.12
C LEU A 12 29.20 3.80 -15.44
N THR A 13 29.06 5.11 -15.63
CA THR A 13 29.36 5.80 -16.91
C THR A 13 30.82 6.26 -17.05
N GLN A 14 31.77 5.72 -16.28
CA GLN A 14 33.17 6.16 -16.30
C GLN A 14 34.19 5.08 -16.70
N PHE A 15 33.75 3.91 -17.16
CA PHE A 15 34.65 2.85 -17.59
C PHE A 15 34.53 2.58 -19.09
N ASP A 16 35.35 3.26 -19.89
CA ASP A 16 35.70 2.78 -21.24
C ASP A 16 36.63 1.57 -21.09
N ILE A 17 36.04 0.38 -20.91
CA ILE A 17 36.80 -0.88 -20.94
C ILE A 17 36.89 -1.33 -22.40
N SER A 18 38.00 -0.99 -23.07
CA SER A 18 38.27 -1.40 -24.45
C SER A 18 38.77 -2.85 -24.60
N THR A 19 38.69 -3.66 -23.53
CA THR A 19 39.13 -5.05 -23.51
C THR A 19 37.94 -6.00 -23.39
N ALA A 20 37.98 -7.11 -24.14
CA ALA A 20 36.93 -8.13 -24.08
C ALA A 20 36.83 -8.72 -22.67
N VAL A 21 35.61 -8.74 -22.12
CA VAL A 21 35.30 -9.33 -20.81
C VAL A 21 35.85 -10.77 -20.71
N THR A 22 36.45 -11.08 -19.57
CA THR A 22 37.06 -12.36 -19.22
C THR A 22 36.42 -12.95 -17.95
N THR A 23 36.88 -14.14 -17.57
CA THR A 23 36.36 -14.83 -16.38
C THR A 23 36.65 -14.04 -15.11
N GLY A 24 35.60 -13.77 -14.32
CA GLY A 24 35.69 -13.05 -13.04
C GLY A 24 35.65 -11.52 -13.14
N ASP A 25 35.72 -10.93 -14.33
CA ASP A 25 35.76 -9.45 -14.50
C ASP A 25 34.53 -8.75 -13.88
N ASN A 26 33.38 -9.41 -13.87
CA ASN A 26 32.11 -8.89 -13.34
C ASN A 26 31.74 -9.48 -11.97
N GLU A 27 32.62 -10.26 -11.32
CA GLU A 27 32.35 -10.87 -10.02
C GLU A 27 32.06 -9.79 -8.95
N ALA A 28 32.83 -8.70 -8.94
CA ALA A 28 32.60 -7.58 -8.03
C ALA A 28 31.24 -6.90 -8.26
N THR A 29 30.84 -6.75 -9.53
CA THR A 29 29.53 -6.21 -9.91
C THR A 29 28.41 -7.11 -9.41
N LEU A 30 28.51 -8.43 -9.64
CA LEU A 30 27.52 -9.38 -9.13
C LEU A 30 27.42 -9.34 -7.59
N ARG A 31 28.56 -9.33 -6.89
CA ARG A 31 28.58 -9.22 -5.42
C ARG A 31 27.85 -7.97 -4.91
N GLY A 32 27.97 -6.85 -5.62
CA GLY A 32 27.26 -5.61 -5.30
C GLY A 32 25.75 -5.68 -5.56
N LEU A 33 25.31 -6.45 -6.56
CA LEU A 33 23.92 -6.56 -6.97
C LEU A 33 23.13 -7.66 -6.22
N CYS A 34 23.81 -8.71 -5.73
CA CYS A 34 23.16 -9.82 -5.02
C CYS A 34 22.28 -9.40 -3.82
N PRO A 35 22.70 -8.46 -2.93
CA PRO A 35 21.84 -8.02 -1.83
C PRO A 35 20.54 -7.36 -2.32
N LEU A 36 20.56 -6.76 -3.51
CA LEU A 36 19.36 -6.11 -4.08
C LEU A 36 18.37 -7.14 -4.65
N LEU A 37 18.83 -8.32 -5.09
CA LEU A 37 17.94 -9.43 -5.44
C LEU A 37 17.19 -9.94 -4.20
N GLN A 38 17.92 -10.08 -3.09
CA GLN A 38 17.36 -10.57 -1.82
C GLN A 38 16.24 -9.68 -1.27
N LEU A 39 16.17 -8.41 -1.67
CA LEU A 39 15.06 -7.53 -1.31
C LEU A 39 13.72 -8.02 -1.86
N ALA A 40 13.67 -8.72 -2.99
CA ALA A 40 12.42 -9.25 -3.55
C ALA A 40 12.08 -10.67 -3.08
N ASP A 41 13.07 -11.39 -2.53
CA ASP A 41 12.93 -12.81 -2.16
C ASP A 41 12.65 -13.04 -0.67
N MET A 42 12.85 -12.03 0.17
CA MET A 42 12.65 -12.13 1.62
C MET A 42 11.46 -11.30 2.10
N PRO A 43 10.80 -11.69 3.21
CA PRO A 43 9.84 -10.83 3.88
C PRO A 43 10.46 -9.48 4.23
N ILE A 44 9.86 -8.38 3.76
CA ILE A 44 10.29 -7.01 4.04
C ILE A 44 9.36 -6.41 5.07
N ALA A 45 9.93 -5.76 6.08
CA ALA A 45 9.20 -4.87 6.96
C ALA A 45 9.58 -3.43 6.63
N PHE A 46 8.59 -2.54 6.54
CA PHE A 46 8.81 -1.12 6.32
C PHE A 46 8.69 -0.35 7.65
N ASP A 47 9.56 0.63 7.85
CA ASP A 47 9.59 1.46 9.06
C ASP A 47 9.59 2.95 8.67
N PRO A 48 8.67 3.78 9.22
CA PRO A 48 7.60 3.42 10.15
C PRO A 48 6.45 2.66 9.47
N ALA A 49 5.81 1.78 10.24
CA ALA A 49 4.59 1.11 9.81
C ALA A 49 3.49 2.14 9.49
N VAL A 50 2.70 1.86 8.45
CA VAL A 50 1.53 2.68 8.12
C VAL A 50 0.53 2.60 9.27
N ALA A 51 0.20 3.75 9.87
CA ALA A 51 -0.81 3.80 10.92
C ALA A 51 -2.17 3.35 10.36
N PRO A 52 -2.93 2.51 11.08
CA PRO A 52 -4.24 2.10 10.62
C PRO A 52 -5.15 3.33 10.41
N PRO A 53 -6.11 3.25 9.48
CA PRO A 53 -7.10 4.31 9.32
C PRO A 53 -7.80 4.64 10.64
N LEU A 54 -8.06 5.92 10.88
CA LEU A 54 -8.87 6.33 12.02
C LEU A 54 -10.25 5.66 11.92
N THR A 55 -10.69 5.08 13.03
CA THR A 55 -12.05 4.54 13.14
C THR A 55 -13.05 5.67 13.37
N GLU A 56 -14.22 5.58 12.75
CA GLU A 56 -15.31 6.52 12.98
C GLU A 56 -15.68 6.57 14.48
N PRO A 57 -15.85 7.77 15.09
CA PRO A 57 -16.03 7.91 16.54
C PRO A 57 -17.47 7.62 16.98
N LEU A 58 -18.00 6.45 16.61
CA LEU A 58 -19.39 6.05 16.80
C LEU A 58 -19.86 6.11 18.26
N HIS A 59 -19.00 5.78 19.24
CA HIS A 59 -19.39 5.85 20.65
C HIS A 59 -19.63 7.29 21.11
N LEU A 60 -18.88 8.26 20.58
CA LEU A 60 -19.05 9.67 20.90
C LEU A 60 -20.31 10.22 20.25
N TYR A 61 -20.63 9.82 19.01
CA TYR A 61 -21.89 10.16 18.35
C TYR A 61 -23.10 9.63 19.13
N ARG A 62 -23.02 8.37 19.59
CA ARG A 62 -24.03 7.75 20.46
C ARG A 62 -24.17 8.49 21.79
N LEU A 63 -23.05 8.85 22.42
CA LEU A 63 -23.07 9.59 23.68
C LEU A 63 -23.75 10.94 23.49
N ASN A 64 -23.35 11.71 22.47
CA ASN A 64 -23.93 13.01 22.16
C ASN A 64 -25.45 12.92 21.90
N MET A 65 -25.89 11.91 21.13
CA MET A 65 -27.32 11.69 20.90
C MET A 65 -28.06 11.32 22.19
N SER A 66 -27.47 10.50 23.06
CA SER A 66 -28.10 10.11 24.33
C SER A 66 -28.38 11.31 25.25
N LEU A 67 -27.45 12.28 25.28
CA LEU A 67 -27.53 13.51 26.07
C LEU A 67 -28.34 14.62 25.39
N SER A 68 -28.72 14.44 24.13
CA SER A 68 -29.46 15.45 23.39
C SER A 68 -30.88 15.67 23.95
N PRO A 69 -31.44 16.89 23.83
CA PRO A 69 -32.82 17.16 24.21
C PRO A 69 -33.81 16.21 23.53
N LEU A 70 -34.92 15.90 24.20
CA LEU A 70 -35.96 15.05 23.61
C LEU A 70 -36.47 15.60 22.28
N ALA A 71 -36.69 16.91 22.18
CA ALA A 71 -37.11 17.58 20.95
C ALA A 71 -36.10 17.42 19.80
N TRP A 72 -34.81 17.26 20.10
CA TRP A 72 -33.78 16.97 19.10
C TRP A 72 -33.85 15.50 18.67
N LYS A 73 -33.85 14.57 19.64
CA LYS A 73 -33.95 13.12 19.38
C LYS A 73 -35.16 12.77 18.52
N GLN A 74 -36.30 13.42 18.75
CA GLN A 74 -37.53 13.21 18.00
C GLN A 74 -37.40 13.48 16.49
N ARG A 75 -36.47 14.34 16.05
CA ARG A 75 -36.20 14.59 14.63
C ARG A 75 -35.60 13.38 13.91
N PHE A 76 -35.00 12.47 14.66
CA PHE A 76 -34.29 11.29 14.16
C PHE A 76 -34.97 9.99 14.57
N LYS A 77 -36.25 10.08 14.96
CA LYS A 77 -37.01 8.90 15.38
C LYS A 77 -36.94 7.83 14.27
N PRO A 78 -36.48 6.62 14.58
CA PRO A 78 -36.38 5.55 13.60
C PRO A 78 -37.71 5.23 12.91
N GLU A 79 -37.62 4.85 11.65
CA GLU A 79 -38.75 4.48 10.80
C GLU A 79 -38.99 2.97 10.86
N GLY A 80 -40.25 2.55 10.70
CA GLY A 80 -40.66 1.14 10.72
C GLY A 80 -40.97 0.58 12.11
N ASP A 81 -41.35 -0.69 12.16
CA ASP A 81 -41.86 -1.36 13.37
C ASP A 81 -40.96 -2.52 13.82
N GLY A 82 -40.90 -2.74 15.14
CA GLY A 82 -40.22 -3.90 15.74
C GLY A 82 -38.79 -4.12 15.25
N GLY A 83 -38.49 -5.35 14.79
CA GLY A 83 -37.16 -5.75 14.31
C GLY A 83 -36.76 -5.21 12.94
N THR A 84 -37.62 -4.46 12.25
CA THR A 84 -37.33 -3.86 10.94
C THR A 84 -37.09 -2.35 11.02
N LYS A 85 -36.84 -1.82 12.22
CA LYS A 85 -36.54 -0.39 12.41
C LYS A 85 -35.27 0.01 11.67
N LEU A 86 -35.35 1.13 10.95
CA LEU A 86 -34.24 1.73 10.22
C LEU A 86 -34.00 3.15 10.72
N ALA A 87 -32.76 3.64 10.57
CA ALA A 87 -32.42 5.01 10.86
C ALA A 87 -33.29 5.95 10.00
N ALA A 88 -33.74 7.06 10.59
CA ALA A 88 -34.56 8.05 9.89
C ALA A 88 -33.87 8.51 8.59
N LYS A 89 -34.63 8.70 7.52
CA LYS A 89 -34.10 9.26 6.27
C LYS A 89 -34.05 10.77 6.34
N LEU A 90 -33.09 11.39 5.64
CA LEU A 90 -33.03 12.84 5.49
C LEU A 90 -34.31 13.33 4.81
N PRO A 91 -35.10 14.23 5.43
CA PRO A 91 -36.27 14.83 4.81
C PRO A 91 -35.88 15.61 3.54
N ASN A 92 -36.71 15.52 2.51
CA ASN A 92 -36.44 16.16 1.21
C ASN A 92 -36.35 17.69 1.31
N GLU A 93 -36.99 18.27 2.32
CA GLU A 93 -37.04 19.71 2.57
C GLU A 93 -35.73 20.22 3.20
N LEU A 94 -34.91 19.34 3.80
CA LEU A 94 -33.64 19.69 4.40
C LEU A 94 -32.51 19.52 3.39
N GLN A 95 -32.22 20.61 2.68
CA GLN A 95 -31.21 20.66 1.61
C GLN A 95 -29.86 21.24 2.05
N ASP A 96 -29.74 21.68 3.30
CA ASP A 96 -28.50 22.24 3.85
C ASP A 96 -27.36 21.22 3.88
N ASP A 97 -26.14 21.66 3.58
CA ASP A 97 -24.97 20.79 3.43
C ASP A 97 -24.55 20.15 4.77
N GLU A 98 -24.67 20.87 5.88
CA GLU A 98 -24.38 20.31 7.20
C GLU A 98 -25.38 19.21 7.53
N TRP A 99 -26.67 19.45 7.27
CA TRP A 99 -27.70 18.44 7.46
C TRP A 99 -27.43 17.20 6.60
N LYS A 100 -27.08 17.36 5.32
CA LYS A 100 -26.73 16.23 4.43
C LYS A 100 -25.56 15.41 4.96
N GLN A 101 -24.50 16.07 5.43
CA GLN A 101 -23.30 15.41 5.90
C GLN A 101 -23.51 14.71 7.25
N LYS A 102 -24.19 15.37 8.19
CA LYS A 102 -24.32 14.89 9.56
C LYS A 102 -25.59 14.08 9.83
N TRP A 103 -26.54 14.01 8.88
CA TRP A 103 -27.80 13.28 9.11
C TRP A 103 -27.59 11.84 9.57
N LYS A 104 -26.73 11.09 8.86
CA LYS A 104 -26.41 9.70 9.21
C LYS A 104 -25.80 9.60 10.61
N ILE A 105 -24.90 10.53 10.94
CA ILE A 105 -24.23 10.63 12.24
C ILE A 105 -25.20 10.92 13.39
N TRP A 106 -26.38 11.48 13.11
CA TRP A 106 -27.43 11.66 14.10
C TRP A 106 -28.44 10.52 14.10
N ALA A 107 -28.90 10.08 12.93
CA ALA A 107 -29.96 9.09 12.78
C ALA A 107 -29.55 7.68 13.23
N GLU A 108 -28.31 7.27 12.97
CA GLU A 108 -27.83 5.94 13.38
C GLU A 108 -27.66 5.82 14.91
N PRO A 109 -27.07 6.80 15.62
CA PRO A 109 -27.16 6.86 17.07
C PRO A 109 -28.57 6.85 17.64
N ALA A 110 -29.51 7.57 17.02
CA ALA A 110 -30.90 7.56 17.48
C ALA A 110 -31.52 6.16 17.37
N LEU A 111 -31.27 5.45 16.25
CA LEU A 111 -31.64 4.05 16.09
C LEU A 111 -31.01 3.15 17.16
N TYR A 112 -29.71 3.29 17.39
CA TYR A 112 -29.01 2.49 18.39
C TYR A 112 -29.60 2.65 19.80
N LEU A 113 -30.05 3.86 20.14
CA LEU A 113 -30.57 4.22 21.46
C LEU A 113 -32.05 3.88 21.68
N GLU A 114 -32.78 3.40 20.67
CA GLU A 114 -34.16 2.89 20.86
C GLU A 114 -34.22 1.69 21.82
N THR A 115 -33.12 0.96 21.95
CA THR A 115 -33.02 -0.14 22.92
C THR A 115 -32.52 0.44 24.24
N GLU A 116 -33.34 0.38 25.29
CA GLU A 116 -33.00 0.89 26.63
C GLU A 116 -31.68 0.32 27.16
N LYS A 117 -31.46 -0.99 26.98
CA LYS A 117 -30.19 -1.67 27.32
C LYS A 117 -28.97 -1.04 26.65
N ASN A 118 -29.09 -0.52 25.43
CA ASN A 118 -27.99 0.13 24.72
C ASN A 118 -27.65 1.49 25.34
N ALA A 119 -28.67 2.25 25.76
CA ALA A 119 -28.49 3.52 26.46
C ALA A 119 -27.84 3.30 27.84
N GLU A 120 -28.30 2.32 28.60
CA GLU A 120 -27.72 1.96 29.91
C GLU A 120 -26.25 1.51 29.78
N THR A 121 -25.97 0.64 28.79
CA THR A 121 -24.60 0.15 28.52
C THR A 121 -23.67 1.30 28.17
N LEU A 122 -24.13 2.23 27.33
CA LEU A 122 -23.37 3.40 26.93
C LEU A 122 -23.09 4.32 28.12
N GLN A 123 -24.10 4.60 28.95
CA GLN A 123 -23.93 5.43 30.14
C GLN A 123 -23.00 4.79 31.17
N ALA A 124 -23.05 3.46 31.32
CA ALA A 124 -22.13 2.73 32.18
C ALA A 124 -20.68 2.82 31.68
N LEU A 125 -20.47 2.68 30.36
CA LEU A 125 -19.15 2.80 29.73
C LEU A 125 -18.48 4.16 30.02
N TYR A 126 -19.27 5.23 30.06
CA TYR A 126 -18.77 6.59 30.32
C TYR A 126 -18.89 7.03 31.79
N GLY A 127 -19.31 6.13 32.70
CA GLY A 127 -19.42 6.44 34.13
C GLY A 127 -20.52 7.45 34.49
N ILE A 128 -21.49 7.68 33.60
CA ILE A 128 -22.56 8.67 33.77
C ILE A 128 -23.93 8.06 34.12
N ARG A 129 -24.00 6.74 34.32
CA ARG A 129 -25.27 6.03 34.61
C ARG A 129 -26.01 6.56 35.84
N THR A 130 -25.27 7.06 36.83
CA THR A 130 -25.85 7.60 38.07
C THR A 130 -25.88 9.13 38.11
N ALA A 131 -25.55 9.80 37.01
CA ALA A 131 -25.56 11.26 36.94
C ALA A 131 -27.00 11.80 36.96
N THR A 132 -27.21 12.94 37.62
CA THR A 132 -28.51 13.63 37.61
C THR A 132 -28.76 14.29 36.26
N GLN A 133 -30.02 14.57 35.93
CA GLN A 133 -30.36 15.25 34.69
C GLN A 133 -29.71 16.65 34.59
N GLU A 134 -29.48 17.34 35.71
CA GLU A 134 -28.75 18.61 35.76
C GLU A 134 -27.29 18.40 35.36
N GLN A 135 -26.59 17.43 35.93
CA GLN A 135 -25.21 17.08 35.58
C GLN A 135 -25.09 16.70 34.10
N LEU A 136 -26.04 15.91 33.59
CA LEU A 136 -26.08 15.55 32.17
C LEU A 136 -26.30 16.77 31.26
N ASN A 137 -27.13 17.71 31.68
CA ASN A 137 -27.37 18.96 30.94
C ASN A 137 -26.13 19.88 30.94
N GLU A 138 -25.40 19.94 32.05
CA GLU A 138 -24.15 20.72 32.18
C GLU A 138 -23.08 20.20 31.22
N ILE A 139 -22.87 18.88 31.17
CA ILE A 139 -21.80 18.29 30.32
C ILE A 139 -22.18 18.19 28.84
N ARG A 140 -23.47 18.24 28.50
CA ARG A 140 -23.97 18.05 27.13
C ARG A 140 -23.27 18.97 26.12
N HIS A 141 -23.07 20.23 26.46
CA HIS A 141 -22.45 21.21 25.57
C HIS A 141 -20.99 20.86 25.28
N GLU A 142 -20.26 20.34 26.27
CA GLU A 142 -18.87 19.90 26.07
C GLU A 142 -18.80 18.61 25.25
N ILE A 143 -19.70 17.65 25.49
CA ILE A 143 -19.79 16.44 24.67
C ILE A 143 -20.13 16.78 23.21
N ASN A 144 -21.00 17.76 22.98
CA ASN A 144 -21.32 18.21 21.63
C ASN A 144 -20.10 18.81 20.92
N LYS A 145 -19.35 19.70 21.58
CA LYS A 145 -18.09 20.24 21.03
C LYS A 145 -17.09 19.15 20.70
N LEU A 146 -16.87 18.20 21.62
CA LEU A 146 -15.97 17.06 21.40
C LEU A 146 -16.42 16.22 20.20
N THR A 147 -17.74 16.06 20.03
CA THR A 147 -18.31 15.32 18.90
C THR A 147 -18.05 16.01 17.57
N ASP A 148 -18.24 17.32 17.50
CA ASP A 148 -17.96 18.10 16.29
C ASP A 148 -16.46 18.10 15.97
N THR A 149 -15.59 18.28 16.97
CA THR A 149 -14.13 18.18 16.77
C THR A 149 -13.70 16.79 16.30
N ALA A 150 -14.25 15.72 16.88
CA ALA A 150 -13.93 14.35 16.46
C ALA A 150 -14.41 14.06 15.04
N TYR A 151 -15.58 14.59 14.65
CA TYR A 151 -16.09 14.53 13.28
C TYR A 151 -15.14 15.24 12.30
N GLU A 152 -14.69 16.46 12.62
CA GLU A 152 -13.77 17.22 11.79
C GLU A 152 -12.42 16.50 11.61
N ILE A 153 -11.86 15.96 12.71
CA ILE A 153 -10.61 15.17 12.65
C ILE A 153 -10.79 13.93 11.78
N TYR A 154 -11.87 13.17 12.01
CA TYR A 154 -12.15 11.94 11.26
C TYR A 154 -12.35 12.21 9.77
N THR A 155 -13.18 13.19 9.42
CA THR A 155 -13.48 13.52 8.01
C THR A 155 -12.28 14.11 7.29
N THR A 156 -11.49 14.95 7.97
CA THR A 156 -10.23 15.48 7.41
C THR A 156 -9.24 14.35 7.13
N ALA A 157 -9.06 13.42 8.08
CA ALA A 157 -8.17 12.27 7.91
C ALA A 157 -8.67 11.29 6.84
N ALA A 158 -9.98 11.08 6.75
CA ALA A 158 -10.60 10.24 5.74
C ALA A 158 -10.43 10.84 4.33
N ALA A 159 -10.63 12.15 4.19
CA ALA A 159 -10.49 12.89 2.93
C ALA A 159 -9.04 13.09 2.49
N ALA A 160 -8.07 13.00 3.40
CA ALA A 160 -6.65 13.06 3.06
C ALA A 160 -6.24 11.85 2.20
N THR A 161 -6.23 12.02 0.88
CA THR A 161 -5.74 11.01 -0.09
C THR A 161 -4.29 11.27 -0.52
N THR A 162 -3.82 12.51 -0.35
CA THR A 162 -2.51 12.94 -0.84
C THR A 162 -1.45 12.67 0.22
N GLY A 163 -0.47 11.82 -0.09
CA GLY A 163 0.64 11.52 0.81
C GLY A 163 0.42 10.35 1.77
N LYS A 164 -0.68 9.59 1.63
CA LYS A 164 -0.80 8.29 2.28
C LYS A 164 0.32 7.38 1.73
N PRO A 165 1.22 6.85 2.58
CA PRO A 165 2.17 5.84 2.15
C PRO A 165 1.39 4.64 1.59
N LYS A 166 1.96 4.00 0.58
CA LYS A 166 1.40 2.74 0.08
C LYS A 166 1.50 1.70 1.18
N GLU A 167 0.53 0.79 1.21
CA GLU A 167 0.59 -0.36 2.11
C GLU A 167 1.85 -1.18 1.85
N ASP A 168 2.40 -1.79 2.91
CA ASP A 168 3.62 -2.60 2.85
C ASP A 168 3.55 -3.69 1.78
N ALA A 169 2.38 -4.32 1.60
CA ALA A 169 2.16 -5.32 0.56
C ALA A 169 2.30 -4.73 -0.85
N GLU A 170 1.85 -3.50 -1.08
CA GLU A 170 2.01 -2.83 -2.37
C GLU A 170 3.47 -2.39 -2.56
N LEU A 171 4.15 -1.91 -1.52
CA LEU A 171 5.57 -1.57 -1.58
C LEU A 171 6.44 -2.79 -1.88
N ALA A 172 6.20 -3.92 -1.20
CA ALA A 172 6.86 -5.19 -1.47
C ALA A 172 6.62 -5.67 -2.90
N ARG A 173 5.37 -5.58 -3.39
CA ARG A 173 5.03 -5.92 -4.78
C ARG A 173 5.76 -5.02 -5.79
N LEU A 174 5.93 -3.73 -5.50
CA LEU A 174 6.68 -2.81 -6.38
C LEU A 174 8.17 -3.11 -6.41
N LEU A 175 8.76 -3.50 -5.27
CA LEU A 175 10.14 -3.96 -5.20
C LEU A 175 10.31 -5.26 -5.99
N ALA A 176 9.45 -6.25 -5.78
CA ALA A 176 9.44 -7.49 -6.55
C ALA A 176 9.25 -7.25 -8.06
N ASP A 177 8.38 -6.31 -8.44
CA ASP A 177 8.24 -5.90 -9.85
C ASP A 177 9.51 -5.27 -10.39
N ALA A 178 10.22 -4.42 -9.63
CA ALA A 178 11.48 -3.83 -10.07
C ALA A 178 12.60 -4.88 -10.23
N VAL A 179 12.59 -5.95 -9.42
CA VAL A 179 13.61 -6.99 -9.46
C VAL A 179 13.34 -8.04 -10.54
N TYR A 180 12.15 -8.65 -10.54
CA TYR A 180 11.79 -9.79 -11.40
C TYR A 180 10.65 -9.52 -12.38
N GLY A 181 9.91 -8.43 -12.20
CA GLY A 181 8.70 -8.13 -12.98
C GLY A 181 7.44 -8.82 -12.43
N GLN A 182 6.28 -8.23 -12.73
CA GLN A 182 4.95 -8.71 -12.32
C GLN A 182 4.75 -8.87 -10.80
N GLY A 183 5.63 -8.30 -9.97
CA GLY A 183 5.58 -8.46 -8.52
C GLY A 183 5.89 -9.88 -8.04
N LYS A 184 6.65 -10.65 -8.83
CA LYS A 184 7.07 -12.02 -8.53
C LYS A 184 8.43 -12.07 -7.83
N SER A 185 8.72 -13.20 -7.20
CA SER A 185 10.02 -13.55 -6.58
C SER A 185 10.78 -14.59 -7.40
N ALA A 186 12.03 -14.89 -7.03
CA ALA A 186 12.81 -15.95 -7.66
C ALA A 186 12.19 -17.36 -7.53
N ALA A 187 11.34 -17.59 -6.53
CA ALA A 187 10.66 -18.87 -6.31
C ALA A 187 9.43 -19.07 -7.23
N ASP A 188 8.98 -18.01 -7.90
CA ASP A 188 7.84 -18.06 -8.81
C ASP A 188 8.26 -18.43 -10.23
N ASN A 189 7.27 -18.87 -11.03
CA ASN A 189 7.46 -18.97 -12.48
C ASN A 189 7.53 -17.57 -13.09
N LEU A 190 8.75 -17.12 -13.41
CA LEU A 190 9.00 -15.82 -14.02
C LEU A 190 8.58 -15.81 -15.49
N ASP A 191 7.88 -14.74 -15.88
CA ASP A 191 7.55 -14.49 -17.28
C ASP A 191 8.72 -13.78 -17.96
N GLN A 192 9.21 -14.35 -19.06
CA GLN A 192 10.41 -13.84 -19.72
C GLN A 192 10.19 -12.44 -20.27
N ASN A 193 9.01 -12.12 -20.82
CA ASN A 193 8.70 -10.79 -21.32
C ASN A 193 8.60 -9.75 -20.19
N ALA A 194 8.04 -10.13 -19.05
CA ALA A 194 7.97 -9.24 -17.88
C ALA A 194 9.36 -8.95 -17.30
N LEU A 195 10.24 -9.95 -17.34
CA LEU A 195 11.61 -9.86 -16.87
C LEU A 195 12.46 -9.02 -17.85
N THR A 196 12.46 -9.36 -19.13
CA THR A 196 13.37 -8.80 -20.14
C THR A 196 12.79 -7.64 -20.94
N GLY A 197 11.48 -7.40 -20.88
CA GLY A 197 10.80 -6.34 -21.61
C GLY A 197 10.94 -6.44 -23.13
N ALA A 198 11.50 -7.53 -23.64
CA ALA A 198 11.81 -7.77 -25.03
C ALA A 198 10.91 -8.87 -25.58
N SER A 199 10.51 -8.75 -26.85
CA SER A 199 9.73 -9.77 -27.56
C SER A 199 10.58 -10.93 -28.11
N THR A 200 11.90 -10.77 -28.07
CA THR A 200 12.90 -11.78 -28.40
C THR A 200 13.90 -11.89 -27.25
N TRP A 201 14.33 -13.10 -26.93
CA TRP A 201 15.08 -13.38 -25.69
C TRP A 201 16.53 -13.78 -25.93
N ASN A 202 17.10 -13.44 -27.08
CA ASN A 202 18.53 -13.62 -27.32
C ASN A 202 19.33 -12.51 -26.64
N TYR A 203 20.61 -12.81 -26.36
CA TYR A 203 21.50 -11.89 -25.62
C TYR A 203 21.52 -10.48 -26.22
N ALA A 204 21.66 -10.34 -27.54
CA ALA A 204 21.74 -9.02 -28.17
C ALA A 204 20.43 -8.24 -28.07
N ALA A 205 19.28 -8.92 -28.18
CA ALA A 205 17.97 -8.29 -28.06
C ALA A 205 17.67 -7.81 -26.63
N VAL A 206 18.12 -8.54 -25.61
CA VAL A 206 17.84 -8.24 -24.20
C VAL A 206 18.92 -7.36 -23.55
N CYS A 207 20.17 -7.42 -24.02
CA CYS A 207 21.30 -6.76 -23.36
C CYS A 207 21.93 -5.61 -24.15
N ALA A 208 21.44 -5.28 -25.34
CA ALA A 208 21.90 -4.09 -26.08
C ALA A 208 21.26 -2.81 -25.53
N ASP A 209 22.04 -1.72 -25.50
CA ASP A 209 21.57 -0.38 -25.17
C ASP A 209 20.76 0.22 -26.35
N GLY A 210 19.48 -0.15 -26.44
CA GLY A 210 18.53 0.43 -27.38
C GLY A 210 17.39 1.15 -26.63
N ALA A 211 16.88 2.24 -27.18
CA ALA A 211 15.75 3.00 -26.62
C ALA A 211 14.49 2.12 -26.39
N ASP A 212 14.37 1.02 -27.12
CA ASP A 212 13.25 0.08 -27.08
C ASP A 212 13.47 -1.12 -26.14
N ASN A 213 14.68 -1.30 -25.59
CA ASN A 213 15.01 -2.45 -24.76
C ASN A 213 14.64 -2.21 -23.29
N LYS A 214 13.35 -2.41 -22.97
CA LYS A 214 12.77 -1.99 -21.69
C LYS A 214 13.10 -2.88 -20.50
N GLY A 215 13.55 -4.12 -20.64
CA GLY A 215 13.74 -4.97 -19.47
C GLY A 215 15.16 -5.18 -18.99
N ALA A 216 16.17 -4.55 -19.62
CA ALA A 216 17.38 -4.16 -18.90
C ALA A 216 17.07 -3.25 -17.67
N LYS A 217 15.83 -2.76 -17.53
CA LYS A 217 15.36 -2.02 -16.36
C LYS A 217 15.02 -2.90 -15.16
N LYS A 218 14.94 -4.23 -15.31
CA LYS A 218 14.77 -5.15 -14.17
C LYS A 218 16.13 -5.57 -13.67
N LEU A 219 16.28 -5.64 -12.34
CA LEU A 219 17.57 -5.97 -11.73
C LEU A 219 18.08 -7.37 -12.14
N ALA A 220 17.20 -8.37 -12.14
CA ALA A 220 17.56 -9.72 -12.53
C ALA A 220 18.03 -9.79 -14.00
N THR A 221 17.42 -9.02 -14.90
CA THR A 221 17.86 -8.92 -16.30
C THR A 221 19.22 -8.23 -16.42
N ALA A 222 19.48 -7.17 -15.66
CA ALA A 222 20.80 -6.54 -15.64
C ALA A 222 21.90 -7.52 -15.19
N ILE A 223 21.60 -8.40 -14.23
CA ILE A 223 22.49 -9.48 -13.80
C ILE A 223 22.65 -10.52 -14.91
N LEU A 224 21.57 -10.95 -15.58
CA LEU A 224 21.64 -11.88 -16.72
C LEU A 224 22.50 -11.32 -17.86
N CYS A 225 22.45 -10.01 -18.10
CA CYS A 225 23.26 -9.35 -19.12
C CYS A 225 24.72 -9.16 -18.71
N THR A 226 24.96 -8.90 -17.43
CA THR A 226 26.31 -8.70 -16.89
C THR A 226 27.05 -10.03 -16.73
N CYS A 227 26.34 -11.08 -16.34
CA CYS A 227 26.95 -12.36 -16.03
C CYS A 227 26.81 -13.37 -17.16
N GLY A 228 25.78 -13.26 -17.99
CA GLY A 228 25.51 -14.19 -19.08
C GLY A 228 26.44 -14.00 -20.27
N VAL A 229 26.58 -15.07 -21.05
CA VAL A 229 27.44 -15.10 -22.23
C VAL A 229 26.58 -15.43 -23.46
N ALA A 230 26.76 -14.69 -24.56
CA ALA A 230 26.06 -14.95 -25.81
C ALA A 230 26.30 -16.40 -26.29
N ASN A 231 25.30 -17.00 -26.93
CA ASN A 231 25.29 -18.42 -27.29
C ASN A 231 26.58 -18.91 -28.00
N ALA A 232 27.09 -18.12 -28.95
CA ALA A 232 28.26 -18.45 -29.76
C ALA A 232 29.61 -18.12 -29.11
N ALA A 233 29.63 -17.42 -27.97
CA ALA A 233 30.86 -17.12 -27.25
C ALA A 233 31.33 -18.34 -26.42
N SER A 234 32.63 -18.45 -26.19
CA SER A 234 33.23 -19.58 -25.46
C SER A 234 34.34 -19.13 -24.52
N ALA A 235 34.59 -19.95 -23.50
CA ALA A 235 35.60 -19.86 -22.46
C ALA A 235 35.50 -18.63 -21.55
N LYS A 236 34.27 -18.28 -21.12
CA LYS A 236 34.02 -17.08 -20.30
C LYS A 236 33.00 -17.33 -19.20
N ILE A 237 33.34 -16.91 -17.99
CA ILE A 237 32.43 -16.91 -16.84
C ILE A 237 32.52 -15.52 -16.18
N PRO A 238 31.85 -14.49 -16.74
CA PRO A 238 32.07 -13.10 -16.35
C PRO A 238 31.96 -12.84 -14.85
N CYS A 239 31.00 -13.47 -14.18
CA CYS A 239 30.75 -13.27 -12.75
C CYS A 239 31.21 -14.42 -11.85
N GLY A 240 31.89 -15.42 -12.39
CA GLY A 240 32.21 -16.66 -11.68
C GLY A 240 33.68 -17.06 -11.82
N ALA A 241 34.05 -18.15 -11.16
CA ALA A 241 35.41 -18.65 -11.15
C ALA A 241 35.70 -19.56 -12.36
N ALA A 242 36.98 -19.71 -12.70
CA ALA A 242 37.40 -20.65 -13.74
C ALA A 242 37.00 -22.09 -13.37
N GLY A 243 36.36 -22.79 -14.31
CA GLY A 243 35.88 -24.17 -14.11
C GLY A 243 34.38 -24.30 -13.77
N GLU A 244 33.67 -23.19 -13.55
CA GLU A 244 32.21 -23.19 -13.44
C GLU A 244 31.53 -23.33 -14.81
N THR A 245 30.24 -23.67 -14.81
CA THR A 245 29.46 -23.77 -16.04
C THR A 245 29.23 -22.38 -16.62
N GLU A 246 29.45 -22.22 -17.93
CA GLU A 246 29.19 -20.95 -18.60
C GLU A 246 27.69 -20.62 -18.55
N PRO A 247 27.30 -19.42 -18.09
CA PRO A 247 25.91 -18.98 -18.08
C PRO A 247 25.47 -18.56 -19.49
N LYS A 248 25.43 -19.54 -20.39
CA LYS A 248 25.13 -19.32 -21.81
C LYS A 248 23.66 -19.00 -22.03
N TRP A 249 23.44 -17.98 -22.83
CA TRP A 249 22.14 -17.70 -23.43
C TRP A 249 21.85 -18.72 -24.52
N GLU A 250 20.59 -19.11 -24.67
CA GLU A 250 20.16 -19.91 -25.81
C GLU A 250 19.94 -18.98 -27.03
N ALA A 251 19.71 -19.57 -28.20
CA ALA A 251 19.50 -18.79 -29.43
C ALA A 251 18.32 -17.83 -29.33
N ASP A 252 17.24 -18.24 -28.63
CA ASP A 252 16.01 -17.48 -28.48
C ASP A 252 15.45 -17.59 -27.06
N ASN A 253 16.31 -17.71 -26.04
CA ASN A 253 15.86 -17.89 -24.66
C ASN A 253 16.88 -17.32 -23.66
N ILE A 254 16.37 -16.85 -22.52
CA ILE A 254 17.22 -16.47 -21.39
C ILE A 254 17.89 -17.71 -20.77
N PRO A 255 19.05 -17.56 -20.11
CA PRO A 255 19.67 -18.65 -19.36
C PRO A 255 18.68 -19.23 -18.34
N GLN A 256 18.46 -20.53 -18.42
CA GLN A 256 17.61 -21.24 -17.47
C GLN A 256 18.43 -21.63 -16.23
N GLN A 257 17.78 -21.68 -15.05
CA GLN A 257 18.43 -22.31 -13.91
C GLN A 257 18.76 -23.77 -14.26
N PRO A 258 19.98 -24.25 -13.95
CA PRO A 258 20.24 -25.68 -14.01
C PRO A 258 19.26 -26.39 -13.07
N LYS A 259 18.56 -27.40 -13.58
CA LYS A 259 17.66 -28.24 -12.79
C LYS A 259 18.41 -29.03 -11.73
#